data_AF-A0A2V4XN58-F1
#
_entry.id   AF-A0A2V4XN58-F1
#
_cell.length_a   1.000
_cell.length_b   1.000
_cell.length_c   1.000
_cell.angle_alpha   90.00
_cell.angle_beta   90.00
_cell.angle_gamma   90.00
#
_symmetry.space_group_name_H-M   'P 1'
#
loop_
_entity.id
_entity.type
_entity.pdbx_description
1 polymer ?
#
loop_
_entity_poly.entity_id
_entity_poly.type
_entity_poly.pdbx_seq_one_letter_code
_entity_poly.pdbx_strand_id
1 'polypeptide(L)' 'MKNDITTTLGFFNTYFDLLKFFNTTTETFEYLNNEVEFITGKKPFKDFNEFKSKTMLK' A
#
# COMPACT_ATOMS: atom_id res chain seq x y z
N MET A 1 -14.29 -6.44 -9.87
CA MET A 1 -13.02 -7.09 -9.47
C MET A 1 -12.76 -6.69 -8.02
N LYS A 2 -12.61 -7.63 -7.08
CA LYS A 2 -12.14 -7.30 -5.73
C LYS A 2 -10.67 -6.87 -5.88
N ASN A 3 -10.34 -5.64 -5.48
CA ASN A 3 -8.94 -5.22 -5.38
C ASN A 3 -8.31 -6.04 -4.25
N ASP A 4 -7.62 -7.12 -4.60
CA ASP A 4 -6.90 -7.94 -3.63
C ASP A 4 -5.65 -7.18 -3.17
N ILE A 5 -5.75 -6.56 -2.00
CA ILE A 5 -4.67 -5.75 -1.41
C ILE A 5 -3.40 -6.55 -1.11
N THR A 6 -3.48 -7.88 -1.11
CA THR A 6 -2.30 -8.75 -0.93
C THR A 6 -1.44 -8.85 -2.20
N THR A 7 -1.95 -8.38 -3.34
CA THR A 7 -1.18 -8.27 -4.60
C THR A 7 -0.59 -6.88 -4.76
N THR A 8 0.57 -6.74 -5.42
CA THR A 8 1.20 -5.43 -5.69
C THR A 8 0.25 -4.47 -6.40
N LEU A 9 -0.50 -4.96 -7.39
CA LEU A 9 -1.44 -4.15 -8.17
C LEU A 9 -2.65 -3.71 -7.33
N GLY A 10 -3.22 -4.64 -6.55
CA GLY A 10 -4.34 -4.32 -5.67
C GLY A 10 -3.94 -3.38 -4.54
N PHE A 11 -2.74 -3.55 -3.97
CA PHE A 11 -2.14 -2.61 -3.02
C PHE A 11 -2.01 -1.22 -3.64
N PHE A 12 -1.38 -1.11 -4.81
CA PHE A 12 -1.16 0.15 -5.50
C PHE A 12 -2.46 0.88 -5.82
N ASN A 13 -3.45 0.19 -6.39
CA ASN A 13 -4.75 0.79 -6.69
C ASN A 13 -5.46 1.28 -5.42
N THR A 14 -5.47 0.44 -4.38
CA THR A 14 -6.11 0.79 -3.10
C THR A 14 -5.39 1.94 -2.42
N TYR A 15 -4.07 2.03 -2.53
CA TYR A 15 -3.30 3.17 -2.05
C TYR A 15 -3.79 4.48 -2.66
N PHE A 16 -3.98 4.57 -3.98
CA PHE A 16 -4.52 5.79 -4.61
C PHE A 16 -5.96 6.09 -4.20
N ASP A 17 -6.80 5.05 -4.06
CA ASP A 17 -8.17 5.23 -3.58
C ASP A 17 -8.22 5.78 -2.15
N LEU A 18 -7.22 5.44 -1.33
CA LEU A 18 -7.11 5.86 0.06
C LEU A 18 -6.44 7.23 0.26
N LEU A 19 -5.66 7.72 -0.71
CA LEU A 19 -4.94 9.01 -0.58
C LEU A 19 -5.84 10.18 -0.17
N LYS A 20 -7.12 10.17 -0.57
CA LYS A 20 -8.10 11.21 -0.23
C LYS A 20 -8.58 11.20 1.22
N PHE A 21 -8.28 10.13 1.97
CA PHE A 21 -8.75 9.94 3.36
C PHE A 21 -7.64 10.12 4.40
N PHE A 22 -6.38 10.26 3.98
CA PHE A 22 -5.23 10.43 4.87
C PHE A 22 -4.54 11.76 4.59
N ASN A 23 -3.80 12.27 5.58
CA ASN A 23 -3.12 13.57 5.45
C ASN A 23 -1.84 13.45 4.62
N THR A 24 -1.19 12.28 4.64
CA THR A 24 0.06 12.06 3.93
C THR A 24 0.09 10.75 3.14
N THR A 25 0.92 10.72 2.11
CA THR A 25 1.23 9.53 1.33
C THR A 25 1.86 8.44 2.19
N THR A 26 2.74 8.82 3.13
CA THR A 26 3.37 7.88 4.07
C THR A 26 2.34 7.23 5.01
N GLU A 27 1.42 7.99 5.60
CA GLU A 27 0.36 7.44 6.46
C GLU A 27 -0.54 6.46 5.69
N THR A 28 -0.91 6.82 4.46
CA THR A 28 -1.71 5.95 3.58
C THR A 28 -0.99 4.63 3.33
N PHE A 29 0.31 4.71 3.04
CA PHE A 29 1.16 3.54 2.85
C PHE A 29 1.26 2.70 4.13
N GLU A 30 1.55 3.30 5.27
CA GLU A 30 1.71 2.59 6.55
C GLU A 30 0.42 1.87 6.95
N TYR A 31 -0.73 2.54 6.81
CA TYR A 31 -2.03 1.92 7.01
C TYR A 31 -2.18 0.66 6.16
N LEU A 32 -2.00 0.79 4.84
CA LEU A 32 -2.23 -0.33 3.93
C LEU A 32 -1.21 -1.46 4.11
N ASN A 33 0.06 -1.11 4.41
CA ASN A 33 1.13 -2.08 4.65
C ASN A 33 0.88 -2.90 5.93
N ASN A 34 0.33 -2.26 6.97
CA ASN A 34 -0.08 -2.94 8.21
C ASN A 34 -1.35 -3.78 8.01
N GLU A 35 -2.32 -3.34 7.21
CA GLU A 35 -3.52 -4.13 6.89
C GLU A 35 -3.14 -5.44 6.16
N VAL A 36 -2.21 -5.38 5.20
CA VAL A 36 -1.73 -6.60 4.52
C VAL A 36 -0.93 -7.49 5.46
N GLU A 37 -0.12 -6.91 6.36
CA GLU A 37 0.58 -7.69 7.39
C GLU A 37 -0.40 -8.38 8.33
N PHE A 38 -1.48 -7.71 8.75
CA PHE A 38 -2.52 -8.30 9.59
C PHE A 38 -3.20 -9.50 8.90
N ILE A 39 -3.47 -9.41 7.60
CA ILE A 39 -4.13 -10.47 6.83
C ILE A 39 -3.20 -11.64 6.52
N THR A 40 -1.95 -11.36 6.16
CA THR A 40 -1.02 -12.36 5.58
C THR A 40 0.11 -12.78 6.51
N GLY A 41 0.28 -12.07 7.63
CA GLY A 41 1.41 -12.20 8.54
C GLY A 41 2.72 -11.60 7.99
N LYS A 42 2.69 -10.92 6.84
CA LYS A 42 3.89 -10.35 6.19
C LYS A 42 3.62 -8.98 5.58
N LYS A 43 4.57 -8.06 5.76
CA LYS A 43 4.55 -6.77 5.06
C LYS A 43 4.85 -6.95 3.57
N PRO A 44 4.02 -6.41 2.66
CA PRO A 44 4.28 -6.48 1.22
C PRO A 44 5.46 -5.59 0.80
N PHE A 45 5.74 -4.53 1.56
CA PHE A 45 6.91 -3.67 1.37
C PHE A 45 7.61 -3.42 2.71
N LYS A 46 8.93 -3.35 2.69
CA LYS A 46 9.78 -3.01 3.83
C LYS A 46 9.51 -1.60 4.34
N ASP A 47 9.42 -0.65 3.42
CA ASP A 47 9.22 0.77 3.71
C ASP A 47 8.63 1.51 2.49
N PHE A 48 8.27 2.78 2.70
CA PHE A 48 7.66 3.62 1.67
C PHE A 48 8.60 3.89 0.48
N ASN A 49 9.92 3.85 0.69
CA ASN A 49 10.88 4.05 -0.41
C ASN A 49 10.93 2.82 -1.32
N GLU A 50 10.86 1.62 -0.77
CA GLU A 50 10.73 0.39 -1.56
C GLU A 50 9.45 0.42 -2.39
N PHE A 51 8.33 0.80 -1.77
CA PHE A 51 7.05 0.94 -2.47
C PHE A 51 7.17 1.88 -3.67
N LYS A 52 7.65 3.11 -3.46
CA LYS A 52 7.83 4.09 -4.55
C LYS A 52 8.72 3.58 -5.68
N SER A 53 9.83 2.92 -5.34
CA SER A 53 10.77 2.34 -6.32
C SER A 53 10.11 1.27 -7.18
N LYS A 54 9.34 0.36 -6.56
CA LYS A 54 8.67 -0.75 -7.23
C LYS A 54 7.47 -0.32 -8.08
N THR A 55 6.84 0.80 -7.74
CA THR A 55 5.62 1.26 -8.43
C THR A 55 5.84 2.48 -9.32
N MET A 56 7.09 2.91 -9.50
CA MET A 56 7.47 4.10 -10.29
C MET A 56 6.71 5.38 -9.90
N LEU A 57 6.35 5.52 -8.61
CA LEU A 57 5.84 6.78 -8.06
C LEU A 57 7.00 7.80 -8.11
N LYS A 58 7.04 8.61 -9.17
CA LYS A 58 7.94 9.76 -9.32
C LYS A 58 7.35 11.01 -8.70
#